data_AF-A0A936WR73-F1
#
_entry.id   AF-A0A936WR73-F1
#
_cell.length_a   1.000
_cell.length_b   1.000
_cell.length_c   1.000
_cell.angle_alpha   90.00
_cell.angle_beta   90.00
_cell.angle_gamma   90.00
#
_symmetry.space_group_name_H-M   'P 1'
#
loop_
_entity.id
_entity.type
_entity.pdbx_description
1 polymer ?
#
loop_
_entity_poly.entity_id
_entity_poly.type
_entity_poly.pdbx_seq_one_letter_code
_entity_poly.pdbx_strand_id
1 'polypeptide(L)'
;MNDQDLVRRLRQLRRSVVMLETELRNHHLDAELIQVIDNQMGTIALDERCAGLRDLVDALRESTLTPRSELMRDAVRACEKLKDGIEELVGRLG
;
A
#
# COMPACT_ATOMS: atom_id res chain seq x y z
N MET A 1 -12.08 3.02 -15.13
CA MET A 1 -12.66 3.24 -13.79
C MET A 1 -12.98 4.73 -13.70
N ASN A 2 -14.10 5.16 -13.11
CA ASN A 2 -14.34 6.60 -12.95
C ASN A 2 -13.51 7.14 -11.77
N ASP A 3 -13.37 8.45 -11.68
CA ASP A 3 -12.49 9.09 -10.68
C ASP A 3 -13.01 8.90 -9.24
N GLN A 4 -14.33 8.92 -9.04
CA GLN A 4 -14.94 8.70 -7.72
C GLN A 4 -14.71 7.27 -7.21
N ASP A 5 -14.83 6.28 -8.09
CA ASP A 5 -14.55 4.87 -7.80
C ASP A 5 -13.08 4.66 -7.49
N LEU A 6 -12.19 5.31 -8.25
CA LEU A 6 -10.76 5.26 -8.02
C LEU A 6 -10.40 5.87 -6.67
N VAL A 7 -10.89 7.08 -6.35
CA VAL A 7 -10.67 7.74 -5.05
C VAL A 7 -11.19 6.87 -3.90
N ARG A 8 -12.37 6.25 -4.04
CA ARG A 8 -12.91 5.35 -3.02
C ARG A 8 -12.00 4.15 -2.77
N ARG A 9 -11.48 3.54 -3.84
CA ARG A 9 -10.55 2.39 -3.76
C ARG A 9 -9.20 2.80 -3.18
N LEU A 10 -8.65 3.94 -3.59
CA LEU A 10 -7.42 4.50 -3.03
C LEU A 10 -7.54 4.79 -1.53
N ARG A 11 -8.68 5.33 -1.08
CA ARG A 11 -8.94 5.52 0.37
C ARG A 11 -9.08 4.21 1.12
N GLN A 12 -9.58 3.15 0.48
CA GLN A 12 -9.61 1.82 1.08
C GLN A 12 -8.21 1.24 1.20
N LEU A 13 -7.40 1.33 0.14
CA LEU A 13 -5.99 0.94 0.14
C LEU A 13 -5.21 1.65 1.24
N ARG A 14 -5.34 2.98 1.35
CA ARG A 14 -4.67 3.76 2.40
C ARG A 14 -4.98 3.24 3.81
N ARG A 15 -6.23 2.87 4.08
CA ARG A 15 -6.62 2.32 5.39
C ARG A 15 -5.95 0.99 5.69
N SER A 16 -5.89 0.09 4.71
CA SER A 16 -5.18 -1.19 4.84
C SER A 16 -3.68 -0.98 5.07
N VAL A 17 -3.06 -0.04 4.36
CA VAL A 17 -1.63 0.30 4.52
C VAL A 17 -1.33 0.90 5.89
N VAL A 18 -2.20 1.78 6.41
CA VAL A 18 -2.07 2.35 7.77
C VAL A 18 -2.18 1.25 8.84
N MET A 19 -3.07 0.29 8.64
CA MET A 19 -3.21 -0.84 9.56
C MET A 19 -1.95 -1.70 9.55
N LEU A 20 -1.42 -2.04 8.37
CA LEU A 20 -0.16 -2.79 8.25
C LEU A 20 1.01 -2.04 8.89
N GLU A 21 1.14 -0.74 8.66
CA GLU A 21 2.18 0.08 9.28
C GLU A 21 2.10 0.04 10.82
N THR A 22 0.89 0.09 11.37
CA THR A 22 0.66 0.00 12.82
C THR A 22 1.14 -1.35 13.36
N GLU A 23 0.78 -2.45 12.70
CA GLU A 23 1.25 -3.79 13.06
C GLU A 23 2.79 -3.89 12.97
N LEU A 24 3.38 -3.39 11.88
CA LEU A 24 4.83 -3.39 11.68
C LEU A 24 5.58 -2.61 12.78
N ARG A 25 5.04 -1.45 13.19
CA ARG A 25 5.58 -0.66 14.31
C ARG A 25 5.49 -1.40 15.65
N ASN A 26 4.52 -2.30 15.80
CA ASN A 26 4.37 -3.19 16.96
C ASN A 26 5.17 -4.49 16.84
N HIS A 27 6.09 -4.59 15.88
CA HIS A 27 6.87 -5.79 15.59
C HIS A 27 6.02 -7.01 15.18
N HIS A 28 4.85 -6.76 14.58
CA HIS A 28 3.97 -7.79 14.07
C HIS A 28 3.84 -7.68 12.54
N LEU A 29 4.09 -8.77 11.84
CA LEU A 29 3.90 -8.85 10.39
C LEU A 29 2.61 -9.63 10.12
N ASP A 30 1.56 -8.91 9.75
CA ASP A 30 0.28 -9.51 9.39
C ASP A 30 0.25 -9.87 7.89
N ALA A 31 0.40 -11.16 7.61
CA ALA A 31 0.36 -11.70 6.26
C ALA A 31 -1.03 -11.56 5.58
N GLU A 32 -2.11 -11.55 6.36
CA GLU A 32 -3.46 -11.35 5.82
C GLU A 32 -3.63 -9.91 5.33
N LEU A 33 -3.10 -8.92 6.08
CA LEU A 33 -3.13 -7.53 5.65
C LEU A 33 -2.34 -7.29 4.35
N ILE A 34 -1.19 -7.95 4.18
CA ILE A 34 -0.42 -7.88 2.93
C ILE A 34 -1.26 -8.42 1.78
N GLN A 35 -1.92 -9.56 1.97
CA GLN A 35 -2.76 -10.16 0.94
C GLN A 35 -3.98 -9.27 0.60
N VAL A 36 -4.56 -8.59 1.60
CA VAL A 36 -5.63 -7.59 1.36
C VAL A 36 -5.12 -6.43 0.51
N ILE A 37 -3.92 -5.91 0.78
CA ILE A 37 -3.29 -4.83 0.01
C ILE A 37 -3.04 -5.28 -1.44
N ASP A 38 -2.49 -6.48 -1.63
CA ASP A 38 -2.24 -7.06 -2.97
C ASP A 38 -3.54 -7.20 -3.77
N ASN A 39 -4.60 -7.73 -3.15
CA ASN A 39 -5.91 -7.90 -3.79
C ASN A 39 -6.53 -6.55 -4.18
N GLN A 40 -6.41 -5.54 -3.33
CA GLN A 40 -6.87 -4.20 -3.63
C GLN A 40 -6.07 -3.59 -4.80
N MET A 41 -4.76 -3.78 -4.82
CA MET A 41 -3.92 -3.32 -5.93
C MET A 41 -4.22 -4.03 -7.24
N GLY A 42 -4.57 -5.31 -7.24
CA GLY A 42 -4.96 -6.03 -8.46
C GLY A 42 -6.07 -5.31 -9.25
N THR A 43 -6.98 -4.63 -8.54
CA THR A 43 -8.06 -3.88 -9.20
C THR A 43 -7.70 -2.42 -9.48
N ILE A 44 -6.82 -1.80 -8.68
CA ILE A 44 -6.36 -0.42 -8.86
C ILE A 44 -5.34 -0.32 -10.01
N ALA A 45 -4.49 -1.34 -10.17
CA ALA A 45 -3.46 -1.43 -11.21
C ALA A 45 -4.01 -1.56 -12.63
N LEU A 46 -5.33 -1.77 -12.80
CA LEU A 46 -5.99 -1.68 -14.11
C LEU A 46 -6.10 -0.24 -14.62
N ASP A 47 -5.90 0.75 -13.75
CA ASP A 47 -5.86 2.17 -14.11
C ASP A 47 -4.40 2.63 -14.26
N GLU A 48 -4.03 3.09 -15.45
CA GLU A 48 -2.65 3.49 -15.78
C GLU A 48 -2.11 4.60 -14.88
N ARG A 49 -2.99 5.46 -14.33
CA ARG A 49 -2.61 6.53 -13.40
C ARG A 49 -2.02 5.97 -12.10
N CYS A 50 -2.31 4.70 -11.78
CA CYS A 50 -1.88 4.03 -10.57
C CYS A 50 -0.66 3.13 -10.77
N ALA A 51 -0.02 3.15 -11.95
CA ALA A 51 1.15 2.31 -12.23
C ALA A 51 2.25 2.47 -11.16
N GLY A 52 2.55 3.71 -10.75
CA GLY A 52 3.53 3.98 -9.70
C GLY A 52 3.15 3.46 -8.30
N LEU A 53 1.85 3.24 -8.02
CA LEU A 53 1.43 2.61 -6.77
C LEU A 53 1.71 1.12 -6.75
N ARG A 54 1.64 0.46 -7.92
CA ARG A 54 1.94 -0.96 -8.03
C ARG A 54 3.38 -1.25 -7.66
N ASP A 55 4.33 -0.46 -8.18
CA ASP A 55 5.74 -0.60 -7.86
C ASP A 55 6.02 -0.44 -6.36
N LEU A 56 5.28 0.46 -5.69
CA LEU A 56 5.37 0.66 -4.24
C LEU A 56 4.82 -0.54 -3.45
N VAL A 57 3.76 -1.17 -3.92
CA VAL A 57 3.20 -2.38 -3.30
C VAL A 57 4.12 -3.59 -3.52
N ASP A 58 4.69 -3.73 -4.71
CA ASP A 58 5.66 -4.78 -5.00
C ASP A 58 6.91 -4.64 -4.10
N ALA A 59 7.42 -3.40 -3.92
CA ALA A 59 8.52 -3.12 -3.00
C ALA A 59 8.17 -3.42 -1.53
N LEU A 60 6.94 -3.08 -1.10
CA LEU A 60 6.44 -3.43 0.23
C LEU A 60 6.41 -4.95 0.38
N ARG A 61 5.88 -5.69 -0.60
CA ARG A 61 5.80 -7.15 -0.57
C ARG A 61 7.19 -7.79 -0.50
N GLU A 62 8.15 -7.32 -1.30
CA GLU A 62 9.54 -7.76 -1.24
C GLU A 62 10.17 -7.56 0.15
N SER A 63 9.92 -6.41 0.78
CA SER A 63 10.43 -6.12 2.14
C SER A 63 9.87 -7.07 3.20
N THR A 64 8.69 -7.67 2.95
CA THR A 64 8.02 -8.59 3.88
C THR A 64 8.32 -10.08 3.63
N LEU A 65 8.88 -10.43 2.46
CA LEU A 65 9.19 -11.83 2.10
C LEU A 65 10.40 -12.41 2.85
N THR A 66 11.29 -11.57 3.37
CA THR A 66 12.41 -12.00 4.21
C THR A 66 12.30 -11.35 5.59
N PRO A 67 11.64 -11.98 6.58
CA PRO A 67 11.45 -11.37 7.88
C PRO A 67 12.78 -11.37 8.65
N ARG A 68 13.59 -10.34 8.45
CA ARG A 68 14.67 -9.95 9.35
C ARG A 68 14.20 -8.73 10.13
N SER A 69 14.49 -8.66 11.42
CA SER A 69 14.07 -7.52 12.26
C SER A 69 14.54 -6.17 11.71
N GLU A 70 15.67 -6.16 11.00
CA GLU A 70 16.23 -5.00 10.31
C GLU A 70 15.35 -4.49 9.14
N LEU A 71 14.62 -5.40 8.48
CA LEU A 71 13.75 -5.10 7.33
C LEU A 71 12.36 -4.57 7.75
N MET A 72 11.99 -4.65 9.03
CA MET A 72 10.72 -4.07 9.52
C MET A 72 10.71 -2.54 9.38
N ARG A 73 11.86 -1.88 9.55
CA ARG A 73 11.97 -0.42 9.31
C ARG A 73 11.79 -0.09 7.83
N ASP A 74 12.29 -0.95 6.94
CA ASP A 74 12.14 -0.76 5.51
C ASP A 74 10.68 -0.97 5.08
N ALA A 75 10.00 -1.96 5.66
CA ALA A 75 8.57 -2.17 5.46
C ALA A 75 7.74 -0.96 5.95
N VAL A 76 8.06 -0.39 7.12
CA VAL A 76 7.41 0.85 7.61
C VAL A 76 7.64 2.01 6.65
N ARG A 77 8.88 2.22 6.16
CA ARG A 77 9.18 3.25 5.17
C ARG A 77 8.47 3.01 3.84
N ALA A 78 8.31 1.76 3.42
CA ALA A 78 7.54 1.41 2.23
C ALA A 78 6.05 1.75 2.41
N CYS A 79 5.47 1.47 3.58
CA CYS A 79 4.12 1.92 3.93
C CYS A 79 3.98 3.45 3.88
N GLU A 80 4.94 4.20 4.42
CA GLU A 80 4.96 5.67 4.37
C GLU A 80 4.93 6.18 2.91
N LYS A 81 5.85 5.70 2.07
CA LYS A 81 5.88 6.06 0.64
C LYS A 81 4.58 5.72 -0.10
N LEU A 82 4.02 4.55 0.19
CA LEU A 82 2.76 4.12 -0.43
C LEU A 82 1.59 5.03 -0.03
N LYS A 83 1.51 5.43 1.25
CA LYS A 83 0.50 6.41 1.70
C LYS A 83 0.68 7.75 0.99
N ASP A 84 1.90 8.25 0.88
CA ASP A 84 2.20 9.54 0.23
C ASP A 84 1.78 9.52 -1.25
N GLY A 85 2.13 8.45 -1.98
CA GLY A 85 1.72 8.27 -3.38
C GLY A 85 0.21 8.16 -3.54
N ILE A 86 -0.47 7.51 -2.60
CA ILE A 86 -1.95 7.44 -2.59
C ILE A 86 -2.54 8.84 -2.35
N GLU A 87 -2.01 9.60 -1.40
CA GLU A 87 -2.49 10.96 -1.11
C GLU A 87 -2.29 11.91 -2.28
N GLU A 88 -1.15 11.83 -2.96
CA GLU A 88 -0.88 12.61 -4.17
C GLU A 88 -1.92 12.29 -5.27
N LEU A 89 -2.16 11.01 -5.53
CA LEU A 89 -3.15 10.60 -6.55
C LEU A 89 -4.57 11.00 -6.16
N VAL A 90 -4.96 10.84 -4.89
CA VAL A 90 -6.27 11.29 -4.41
C VAL A 90 -6.40 12.81 -4.55
N GLY A 91 -5.35 13.59 -4.26
CA GLY A 91 -5.34 15.04 -4.42
C GLY A 91 -5.42 15.50 -5.88
N ARG A 92 -4.92 14.69 -6.83
CA ARG A 92 -5.01 14.98 -8.28
C ARG A 92 -6.36 14.60 -8.89
N LEU A 93 -7.05 13.63 -8.30
CA LEU A 93 -8.37 13.14 -8.73
C LEU A 93 -9.53 13.90 -8.06
N GLY A 94 -9.22 14.81 -7.13
CA GLY A 94 -10.16 15.63 -6.37
C GLY A 94 -10.23 17.05 -6.88
#